data_AF-A0A3M7AHQ7-F1
#
_entry.id   AF-A0A3M7AHQ7-F1
#
_cell.length_a   1.000
_cell.length_b   1.000
_cell.length_c   1.000
_cell.angle_alpha   90.00
_cell.angle_beta   90.00
_cell.angle_gamma   90.00
#
_symmetry.space_group_name_H-M   'P 1'
#
loop_
_entity.id
_entity.type
_entity.pdbx_description
1 polymer ?
#
loop_
_entity_poly.entity_id
_entity_poly.type
_entity_poly.pdbx_seq_one_letter_code
_entity_poly.pdbx_strand_id
1 'polypeptide(L)'
;MPTGRGSTSGTKLKMTLGLPVGAVMNCCDNSGARNLYIISVKGFGARLNRLPAAGAGDMVMATVKKGKPELRKKVMPAVIVRQSKPWRRAD
;
A
#
# COMPACT_ATOMS: atom_id res chain seq x y z
N MET A 1 -21.60 8.72 -5.02
CA MET A 1 -20.79 8.03 -6.05
C MET A 1 -19.91 7.00 -5.38
N PRO A 2 -20.07 5.68 -5.60
CA PRO A 2 -19.10 4.71 -5.13
C PRO A 2 -17.88 4.86 -6.03
N THR A 3 -16.85 5.57 -5.58
CA THR A 3 -15.60 5.68 -6.31
C THR A 3 -15.02 4.28 -6.45
N GLY A 4 -15.05 3.76 -7.68
CA GLY A 4 -14.44 2.49 -8.03
C GLY A 4 -12.99 2.48 -7.53
N ARG A 5 -12.55 1.33 -7.03
CA ARG A 5 -11.16 1.07 -6.64
C ARG A 5 -10.28 1.13 -7.90
N GLY A 6 -10.01 2.32 -8.39
CA GLY A 6 -9.02 2.55 -9.42
C GLY A 6 -7.65 2.49 -8.77
N SER A 7 -6.85 1.47 -9.10
CA SER A 7 -5.41 1.67 -9.10
C SER A 7 -5.10 2.95 -9.89
N THR A 8 -3.98 3.61 -9.59
CA THR A 8 -3.57 4.85 -10.29
C THR A 8 -3.57 4.72 -11.83
N SER A 9 -3.50 3.50 -12.36
CA SER A 9 -3.50 3.16 -13.80
C SER A 9 -4.84 2.69 -14.40
N GLY A 10 -5.94 2.53 -13.63
CA GLY A 10 -7.23 2.06 -14.15
C GLY A 10 -7.30 0.61 -14.70
N THR A 11 -6.16 -0.08 -14.80
CA THR A 11 -6.03 -1.42 -15.43
C THR A 11 -5.98 -2.58 -14.43
N LYS A 12 -5.97 -2.30 -13.12
CA LYS A 12 -5.78 -3.35 -12.11
C LYS A 12 -7.03 -4.20 -11.91
N LEU A 13 -6.87 -5.52 -12.06
CA LEU A 13 -7.90 -6.50 -11.73
C LEU A 13 -8.22 -6.50 -10.22
N LYS A 14 -9.48 -6.79 -9.88
CA LYS A 14 -9.90 -6.90 -8.47
C LYS A 14 -9.18 -8.08 -7.82
N MET A 15 -8.40 -7.79 -6.77
CA MET A 15 -7.66 -8.78 -5.99
C MET A 15 -7.98 -8.69 -4.50
N THR A 16 -7.63 -9.75 -3.76
CA THR A 16 -7.68 -9.76 -2.29
C THR A 16 -6.71 -8.72 -1.73
N LEU A 17 -7.18 -7.87 -0.82
CA LEU A 17 -6.35 -6.86 -0.14
C LEU A 17 -5.76 -7.50 1.13
N GLY A 18 -4.43 -7.59 1.19
CA GLY A 18 -3.71 -8.25 2.28
C GLY A 18 -3.01 -7.29 3.23
N LEU A 19 -2.98 -5.99 2.92
CA LEU A 19 -2.18 -5.01 3.65
C LEU A 19 -3.08 -3.85 4.10
N PRO A 20 -3.66 -3.90 5.33
CA PRO A 20 -4.40 -2.77 5.90
C PRO A 20 -3.45 -1.63 6.33
N VAL A 21 -4.03 -0.46 6.61
CA VAL A 21 -3.32 0.61 7.34
C VAL A 21 -2.74 0.06 8.65
N GLY A 22 -1.56 0.53 9.02
CA GLY A 22 -0.82 -0.01 10.17
C GLY A 22 0.10 -1.18 9.86
N ALA A 23 0.01 -1.79 8.67
CA ALA A 23 0.92 -2.84 8.27
C ALA A 23 2.35 -2.30 8.08
N VAL A 24 3.33 -3.09 8.53
CA VAL A 24 4.75 -2.86 8.25
C VAL A 24 5.19 -3.82 7.14
N MET A 25 5.83 -3.29 6.11
CA MET A 25 6.38 -4.07 5.00
C MET A 25 7.86 -3.76 4.78
N ASN A 26 8.56 -4.69 4.13
CA ASN A 26 9.93 -4.47 3.71
C ASN A 26 9.98 -3.58 2.47
N CYS A 27 10.96 -2.68 2.43
CA CYS A 27 11.25 -1.93 1.22
C CYS A 27 11.99 -2.81 0.20
N CYS A 28 11.68 -2.66 -1.08
CA CYS A 28 12.32 -3.38 -2.18
C CYS A 28 13.20 -2.45 -3.05
N ASP A 29 13.49 -1.23 -2.56
CA ASP A 29 14.34 -0.27 -3.24
C ASP A 29 15.74 -0.19 -2.61
N ASN A 30 16.64 0.55 -3.25
CA ASN A 30 17.98 0.86 -2.78
C ASN A 30 18.09 2.29 -2.21
N SER A 31 16.96 2.93 -1.85
CA SER A 31 16.95 4.32 -1.35
C SER A 31 17.57 4.45 0.06
N GLY A 32 17.60 3.34 0.80
CA GLY A 32 18.06 3.27 2.19
C GLY A 32 16.92 3.15 3.21
N ALA A 33 15.68 2.93 2.74
CA ALA A 33 14.59 2.46 3.57
C ALA A 33 14.67 0.93 3.74
N ARG A 34 14.40 0.42 4.95
CA ARG A 34 14.34 -1.03 5.23
C ARG A 34 12.91 -1.46 5.53
N ASN A 35 12.22 -0.70 6.39
CA ASN A 35 10.84 -0.98 6.78
C ASN A 35 9.96 0.24 6.51
N LEU A 36 8.86 -0.01 5.81
CA LEU A 36 7.81 0.95 5.51
C LEU A 36 6.58 0.64 6.37
N TYR A 37 5.90 1.68 6.86
CA TYR A 37 4.66 1.59 7.62
C TYR A 37 3.54 2.30 6.85
N ILE A 38 2.45 1.59 6.55
CA ILE A 38 1.32 2.13 5.80
C ILE A 38 0.49 3.06 6.67
N ILE A 39 0.29 4.30 6.21
CA ILE A 39 -0.59 5.29 6.84
C ILE A 39 -1.94 5.33 6.16
N SER A 40 -1.95 5.42 4.83
CA SER A 40 -3.19 5.51 4.06
C SER A 40 -3.04 4.91 2.67
N VAL A 41 -4.17 4.58 2.04
CA VAL A 41 -4.25 4.01 0.71
C VAL A 41 -4.86 5.03 -0.24
N LYS A 42 -4.18 5.33 -1.34
CA LYS A 42 -4.70 6.28 -2.34
C LYS A 42 -5.89 5.68 -3.07
N GLY A 43 -6.96 6.46 -3.27
CA GLY A 43 -8.15 6.02 -4.00
C GLY A 43 -9.11 5.13 -3.20
N PHE A 44 -8.99 5.09 -1.86
CA PHE A 44 -9.92 4.34 -1.01
C PHE A 44 -11.17 5.18 -0.68
N GLY A 45 -12.36 4.60 -0.86
CA GLY A 45 -13.63 5.24 -0.51
C GLY A 45 -13.94 5.19 1.00
N ALA A 46 -14.64 6.21 1.51
CA ALA A 46 -15.00 6.28 2.92
C ALA A 46 -16.06 5.22 3.30
N ARG A 47 -15.83 4.53 4.42
CA ARG A 47 -16.83 3.65 5.07
C ARG A 47 -16.56 3.55 6.56
N LEU A 48 -17.61 3.70 7.38
CA LEU A 48 -17.53 3.63 8.83
C LEU A 48 -16.92 2.29 9.29
N ASN A 49 -15.99 2.36 10.24
CA ASN A 49 -15.29 1.22 10.86
C ASN A 49 -14.54 0.29 9.88
N ARG A 50 -14.28 0.72 8.64
CA ARG A 50 -13.48 -0.04 7.68
C ARG A 50 -12.08 0.55 7.59
N LEU A 51 -11.09 -0.25 7.97
CA LEU A 51 -9.69 0.09 7.73
C LEU A 51 -9.42 0.13 6.22
N PRO A 52 -8.80 1.21 5.70
CA PRO A 52 -8.28 1.21 4.35
C PRO A 52 -7.27 0.08 4.18
N ALA A 53 -7.37 -0.63 3.06
CA ALA A 53 -6.49 -1.75 2.76
C ALA A 53 -6.06 -1.71 1.30
N ALA A 54 -4.89 -2.27 1.06
CA ALA A 54 -4.22 -2.27 -0.23
C ALA A 54 -3.71 -3.69 -0.57
N GLY A 55 -3.45 -3.90 -1.86
CA GLY A 55 -2.77 -5.07 -2.38
C GLY A 55 -1.68 -4.70 -3.38
N ALA A 56 -1.09 -5.69 -4.04
CA ALA A 56 -0.05 -5.45 -5.04
C ALA A 56 -0.52 -4.49 -6.15
N GLY A 57 0.32 -3.53 -6.55
CA GLY A 57 0.02 -2.51 -7.54
C GLY A 57 -0.72 -1.26 -7.01
N ASP A 58 -1.12 -1.23 -5.73
CA ASP A 58 -1.73 -0.03 -5.16
C ASP A 58 -0.67 0.95 -4.65
N MET A 59 -0.99 2.24 -4.78
CA MET A 59 -0.21 3.34 -4.21
C MET A 59 -0.67 3.62 -2.77
N VAL A 60 0.28 3.67 -1.85
CA VAL A 60 0.07 3.94 -0.43
C VAL A 60 0.94 5.09 0.05
N MET A 61 0.46 5.83 1.05
CA MET A 61 1.29 6.76 1.80
C MET A 61 1.95 6.00 2.94
N ALA A 62 3.27 6.02 3.00
CA ALA A 62 4.04 5.27 3.97
C ALA A 62 5.10 6.13 4.67
N THR A 63 5.51 5.69 5.85
CA THR A 63 6.66 6.26 6.57
C THR A 63 7.75 5.21 6.73
N VAL A 64 9.00 5.65 6.74
CA VAL A 64 10.13 4.76 7.03
C VAL A 64 10.28 4.59 8.54
N LYS A 65 10.16 3.35 9.02
CA LYS A 65 10.39 3.00 10.44
C LYS A 65 11.85 2.65 10.71
N LYS A 66 12.49 1.94 9.78
CA LYS A 66 13.92 1.55 9.85
C LYS A 66 14.59 1.92 8.53
N GLY A 67 15.72 2.60 8.59
CA GLY A 67 16.45 3.09 7.41
C GLY A 67 17.32 4.31 7.72
N LYS A 68 17.80 5.00 6.68
CA LYS A 68 18.56 6.26 6.80
C LYS A 68 17.80 7.28 7.67
N PRO A 69 18.46 7.98 8.62
CA PRO A 69 17.81 8.96 9.49
C PRO A 69 17.04 10.05 8.73
N GLU A 70 17.56 10.49 7.58
CA GLU A 70 16.96 11.53 6.72
C GLU A 70 15.59 11.16 6.16
N LEU A 71 15.30 9.86 6.01
CA LEU A 71 14.04 9.35 5.45
C LEU A 71 13.03 9.01 6.54
N ARG A 72 13.46 8.91 7.81
CA ARG A 72 12.54 8.61 8.92
C ARG A 72 11.67 9.83 9.20
N LYS A 73 10.47 9.56 9.75
CA LYS A 73 9.46 10.59 10.12
C LYS A 73 8.91 11.42 8.94
N LYS A 74 9.37 11.19 7.71
CA LYS A 74 8.78 11.77 6.50
C LYS A 74 7.73 10.84 5.90
N VAL A 75 6.64 11.42 5.43
CA VAL A 75 5.60 10.71 4.67
C VAL A 75 6.00 10.70 3.21
N MET A 76 6.06 9.51 2.61
CA MET A 76 6.45 9.32 1.21
C MET A 76 5.45 8.42 0.49
N PRO A 77 5.18 8.66 -0.80
CA PRO A 77 4.42 7.75 -1.62
C PRO A 77 5.21 6.46 -1.86
N ALA A 78 4.54 5.31 -1.82
CA ALA A 78 5.12 4.00 -2.15
C ALA A 78 4.12 3.15 -2.94
N VAL A 79 4.62 2.18 -3.70
CA VAL A 79 3.81 1.20 -4.43
C VAL A 79 4.06 -0.18 -3.85
N ILE A 80 3.00 -0.94 -3.60
CA ILE A 80 3.11 -2.31 -3.09
C ILE A 80 3.49 -3.23 -4.24
N VAL A 81 4.65 -3.90 -4.14
CA VAL A 81 5.14 -4.79 -5.20
C VAL A 81 4.77 -6.26 -4.92
N ARG A 82 4.78 -6.68 -3.65
CA ARG A 82 4.54 -8.07 -3.24
C ARG A 82 3.54 -8.15 -2.11
N GLN A 83 2.75 -9.22 -2.10
CA GLN A 83 1.76 -9.52 -1.07
C GLN A 83 1.83 -11.01 -0.73
N SER A 84 1.85 -11.36 0.56
CA SER A 84 1.87 -12.75 1.01
C SER A 84 0.49 -13.42 0.93
N LYS A 85 -0.59 -12.65 1.11
CA LYS A 85 -1.95 -13.19 1.06
C LYS A 85 -2.29 -13.60 -0.38
N PRO A 86 -2.70 -14.85 -0.62
CA PRO A 86 -3.01 -15.33 -1.96
C PRO A 86 -4.22 -14.61 -2.58
N TRP A 87 -4.24 -14.51 -3.90
CA TRP A 87 -5.35 -14.00 -4.68
C TRP A 87 -5.58 -14.89 -5.90
N ARG A 88 -6.82 -14.92 -6.38
CA ARG A 88 -7.20 -15.68 -7.58
C ARG A 88 -6.76 -14.92 -8.83
N ARG A 89 -6.09 -15.61 -9.76
CA ARG A 89 -5.83 -15.14 -11.11
C ARG A 89 -6.97 -15.60 -12.05
N ALA A 90 -7.00 -15.09 -13.27
CA ALA A 90 -8.10 -15.34 -14.20
C ALA A 90 -7.99 -16.69 -14.92
N ASP A 91 -6.76 -17.20 -15.05
CA ASP A 91 -6.43 -18.55 -15.50
C ASP A 91 -6.95 -19.64 -14.55
#